data_AF-A0AAE1HF04-F1
#
_entry.id   AF-A0AAE1HF04-F1
#
_cell.length_a   1.000
_cell.length_b   1.000
_cell.length_c   1.000
_cell.angle_alpha   90.00
_cell.angle_beta   90.00
_cell.angle_gamma   90.00
#
_symmetry.space_group_name_H-M   'P 1'
#
loop_
_entity.id
_entity.type
_entity.pdbx_description
1 polymer ?
#
loop_
_entity_poly.entity_id
_entity_poly.type
_entity_poly.pdbx_seq_one_letter_code
_entity_poly.pdbx_strand_id
1 'polypeptide(L)'
;MHLQPSTNNVSVKKRAVLSSIDPNIVNEVNRKEYNKNLSAKDGHLKVPTSNAACKSIEKLSCTDLEQVWGTLKEQSLAKFNPSPLHEFCHVKKPTTPYKRPIQQVTTDLEVKFRNMFVADQPQSEAALFLSGVRAPPLSLSNARSAEPQENKNSLKKLMAMAIQSLNYLLPRAAEITEDLLHDCTVEEQQYYQENIAVTTREALRMNVDTVGQDNDLWLLFKSNRFTGSICYPLCTYSKNKKPNWTKKFSSTFAPSDVVTKAMQDGISYEGDGRDAYLKKNPNKKIISARIFVHPLVPWLGYSADGIVFENDLPTKLLEIKVPVKGNKFPPNTVQKELEYLDANGHLKHKHRYYGQVQLGMALYNLSACDFLNYCICADDIVSDTVMFDETFVLDLLERLATVYFRCHISAEIINQHIG
;
A
#
# COMPACT_ATOMS: atom_id res chain seq x y z
N MET A 1 -12.25 56.21 36.27
CA MET A 1 -13.38 56.77 35.50
C MET A 1 -12.79 57.71 34.46
N HIS A 2 -12.50 57.20 33.26
CA HIS A 2 -12.04 58.00 32.12
C HIS A 2 -12.42 57.33 30.80
N LEU A 3 -13.39 57.95 30.12
CA LEU A 3 -13.46 58.32 28.70
C LEU A 3 -13.17 57.26 27.61
N GLN A 4 -14.25 56.79 26.98
CA GLN A 4 -14.39 56.64 25.51
C GLN A 4 -14.57 58.05 24.87
N PRO A 5 -14.48 58.31 23.53
CA PRO A 5 -14.80 57.41 22.38
C PRO A 5 -13.95 57.56 21.09
N SER A 6 -14.14 56.66 20.11
CA SER A 6 -14.64 56.97 18.76
C SER A 6 -14.38 55.85 17.74
N THR A 7 -15.32 55.77 16.80
CA THR A 7 -15.52 54.85 15.69
C THR A 7 -14.50 54.99 14.56
N ASN A 8 -14.22 53.91 13.82
CA ASN A 8 -14.31 53.96 12.35
C ASN A 8 -14.50 52.58 11.69
N ASN A 9 -15.48 52.55 10.79
CA ASN A 9 -15.84 51.50 9.85
C ASN A 9 -14.78 51.35 8.74
N VAL A 10 -14.49 50.12 8.33
CA VAL A 10 -14.28 49.80 6.91
C VAL A 10 -14.98 48.47 6.61
N SER A 11 -16.03 48.54 5.80
CA SER A 11 -16.70 47.38 5.22
C SER A 11 -15.87 46.82 4.05
N VAL A 12 -15.65 45.51 4.00
CA VAL A 12 -15.41 44.81 2.73
C VAL A 12 -16.32 43.58 2.67
N LYS A 13 -17.01 43.50 1.53
CA LYS A 13 -18.15 42.65 1.20
C LYS A 13 -17.81 41.16 1.27
N LYS A 14 -18.57 40.41 2.07
CA LYS A 14 -18.79 38.96 1.91
C LYS A 14 -20.09 38.75 1.11
N ARG A 15 -20.02 38.29 -0.14
CA ARG A 15 -21.02 37.39 -0.75
C ARG A 15 -20.66 36.96 -2.18
N ALA A 16 -20.97 35.68 -2.44
CA ALA A 16 -21.30 35.06 -3.73
C ALA A 16 -20.14 34.74 -4.69
N VAL A 17 -19.70 33.48 -4.70
CA VAL A 17 -19.88 32.53 -5.83
C VAL A 17 -19.77 31.12 -5.25
N LEU A 18 -20.90 30.43 -5.06
CA LEU A 18 -21.06 28.97 -4.97
C LEU A 18 -22.56 28.72 -4.72
N SER A 19 -23.38 29.03 -5.73
CA SER A 19 -24.80 28.68 -5.74
C SER A 19 -25.26 28.49 -7.18
N SER A 20 -25.07 27.27 -7.69
CA SER A 20 -25.89 26.64 -8.74
C SER A 20 -25.31 25.26 -9.06
N ILE A 21 -25.60 24.29 -8.20
CA ILE A 21 -25.71 22.90 -8.64
C ILE A 21 -27.15 22.50 -8.36
N ASP A 22 -27.90 22.34 -9.44
CA ASP A 22 -29.31 21.96 -9.45
C ASP A 22 -29.45 20.53 -8.88
N PRO A 23 -30.29 20.29 -7.85
CA PRO A 23 -30.48 18.96 -7.26
C PRO A 23 -31.24 17.95 -8.14
N ASN A 24 -31.67 18.30 -9.36
CA ASN A 24 -32.55 17.46 -10.18
C ASN A 24 -31.95 16.85 -11.45
N ILE A 25 -30.63 16.62 -11.54
CA ILE A 25 -30.04 15.78 -12.61
C ILE A 25 -30.03 14.30 -12.18
N VAL A 26 -31.20 13.80 -11.77
CA VAL A 26 -31.52 12.37 -11.76
C VAL A 26 -32.96 12.27 -12.25
N ASN A 27 -33.15 12.44 -13.55
CA ASN A 27 -34.13 11.75 -14.41
C ASN A 27 -34.15 12.46 -15.79
N GLU A 28 -34.04 11.67 -16.86
CA GLU A 28 -34.07 12.07 -18.28
C GLU A 28 -32.81 12.71 -18.91
N VAL A 29 -31.72 11.94 -19.02
CA VAL A 29 -31.00 11.84 -20.31
C VAL A 29 -30.72 10.36 -20.59
N ASN A 30 -31.79 9.63 -20.89
CA ASN A 30 -31.70 8.36 -21.61
C ASN A 30 -31.69 8.68 -23.11
N ARG A 31 -30.75 8.06 -23.85
CA ARG A 31 -30.81 7.84 -25.32
C ARG A 31 -30.94 9.11 -26.19
N LYS A 32 -29.82 9.78 -26.53
CA LYS A 32 -29.59 10.33 -27.90
C LYS A 32 -28.20 10.87 -28.20
N GLU A 33 -27.29 11.04 -27.23
CA GLU A 33 -25.92 11.52 -27.53
C GLU A 33 -24.85 10.43 -27.68
N TYR A 34 -25.23 9.16 -27.63
CA TYR A 34 -24.30 8.03 -27.84
C TYR A 34 -23.96 7.77 -29.33
N ASN A 35 -24.63 8.43 -30.30
CA ASN A 35 -24.50 8.13 -31.74
C ASN A 35 -24.09 9.32 -32.63
N LYS A 36 -23.39 10.35 -32.12
CA LYS A 36 -22.99 11.50 -32.97
C LYS A 36 -21.49 11.83 -33.06
N ASN A 37 -20.60 11.10 -32.38
CA ASN A 37 -19.16 11.36 -32.44
C ASN A 37 -18.32 10.19 -33.04
N LEU A 38 -18.93 9.34 -33.86
CA LEU A 38 -18.26 8.25 -34.59
C LEU A 38 -17.94 8.59 -36.06
N SER A 39 -17.83 9.87 -36.40
CA SER A 39 -17.47 10.31 -37.74
C SER A 39 -16.58 11.55 -37.67
N ALA A 40 -15.41 11.44 -38.28
CA ALA A 40 -14.39 12.48 -38.50
C ALA A 40 -13.41 12.75 -37.35
N LYS A 41 -12.34 11.95 -37.28
CA LYS A 41 -11.05 12.32 -37.90
C LYS A 41 -10.02 11.22 -37.61
N ASP A 42 -9.57 10.58 -38.68
CA ASP A 42 -8.35 9.79 -38.72
C ASP A 42 -7.16 10.65 -38.27
N GLY A 43 -6.53 10.22 -37.19
CA GLY A 43 -5.24 10.69 -36.72
C GLY A 43 -4.63 9.57 -35.92
N HIS A 44 -3.68 8.84 -36.51
CA HIS A 44 -2.97 7.73 -35.86
C HIS A 44 -2.38 8.15 -34.52
N LEU A 45 -3.04 7.75 -33.42
CA LEU A 45 -2.44 7.75 -32.10
C LEU A 45 -1.54 6.51 -32.01
N LYS A 46 -0.23 6.73 -31.94
CA LYS A 46 0.75 5.69 -31.66
C LYS A 46 0.44 5.07 -30.30
N VAL A 47 0.14 3.78 -30.30
CA VAL A 47 0.09 2.94 -29.11
C VAL A 47 1.52 2.88 -28.54
N PRO A 48 1.76 3.12 -27.24
CA PRO A 48 3.08 2.94 -26.64
C PRO A 48 3.51 1.48 -26.77
N THR A 49 4.60 1.26 -27.48
CA THR A 49 5.23 -0.05 -27.69
C THR A 49 5.79 -0.62 -26.39
N SER A 50 5.69 -1.94 -26.29
CA SER A 50 5.94 -2.88 -25.17
C SER A 50 7.32 -2.89 -24.50
N ASN A 51 8.16 -1.86 -24.65
CA ASN A 51 9.52 -1.89 -24.09
C ASN A 51 9.61 -1.53 -22.60
N ALA A 52 8.62 -0.81 -22.04
CA ALA A 52 8.61 -0.45 -20.62
C ALA A 52 8.28 -1.65 -19.70
N ALA A 53 7.42 -2.57 -20.18
CA ALA A 53 7.05 -3.77 -19.44
C ALA A 53 8.17 -4.84 -19.43
N CYS A 54 9.07 -4.82 -20.42
CA CYS A 54 10.14 -5.81 -20.51
C CYS A 54 11.26 -5.54 -19.49
N LYS A 55 11.62 -4.26 -19.28
CA LYS A 55 12.62 -3.86 -18.26
C LYS A 55 12.13 -4.09 -16.83
N SER A 56 10.82 -3.95 -16.58
CA SER A 56 10.26 -4.14 -15.24
C SER A 56 10.16 -5.61 -14.83
N ILE A 57 9.94 -6.52 -15.79
CA ILE A 57 9.97 -7.97 -15.54
C ILE A 57 11.40 -8.46 -15.31
N GLU A 58 12.39 -7.96 -16.05
CA GLU A 58 13.80 -8.30 -15.81
C GLU A 58 14.24 -7.94 -14.38
N LYS A 59 13.81 -6.77 -13.86
CA LYS A 59 14.10 -6.35 -12.48
C LYS A 59 13.46 -7.25 -11.42
N LEU A 60 12.32 -7.90 -11.73
CA LEU A 60 11.63 -8.86 -10.87
C LEU A 60 12.19 -10.29 -11.00
N SER A 61 12.82 -10.63 -12.13
CA SER A 61 13.44 -11.94 -12.37
C SER A 61 14.94 -12.00 -12.08
N CYS A 62 15.59 -10.87 -11.78
CA CYS A 62 17.02 -10.84 -11.48
C CYS A 62 17.30 -11.53 -10.13
N THR A 63 17.64 -12.82 -10.21
CA THR A 63 18.32 -13.57 -9.14
C THR A 63 19.77 -13.14 -8.93
N ASP A 64 20.23 -12.10 -9.64
CA ASP A 64 21.58 -11.52 -9.54
C ASP A 64 21.73 -10.58 -8.34
N LEU A 65 21.05 -10.87 -7.22
CA LEU A 65 21.41 -10.25 -5.96
C LEU A 65 22.76 -10.83 -5.53
N GLU A 66 23.79 -9.99 -5.42
CA GLU A 66 25.06 -10.39 -4.81
C GLU A 66 24.78 -11.03 -3.45
N GLN A 67 25.32 -12.22 -3.23
CA GLN A 67 25.10 -13.01 -2.03
C GLN A 67 25.55 -12.25 -0.76
N VAL A 68 24.61 -11.74 0.05
CA VAL A 68 24.91 -10.93 1.26
C VAL A 68 25.02 -11.77 2.55
N TRP A 69 24.78 -13.09 2.49
CA TRP A 69 24.98 -13.95 3.67
C TRP A 69 26.48 -14.14 3.93
N GLY A 70 27.04 -13.37 4.86
CA GLY A 70 28.41 -13.59 5.37
C GLY A 70 29.28 -12.38 5.61
N THR A 71 28.77 -11.14 5.65
CA THR A 71 29.60 -9.96 5.98
C THR A 71 30.05 -10.02 7.45
N LEU A 72 31.17 -10.69 7.70
CA LEU A 72 31.84 -10.71 9.00
C LEU A 72 32.20 -9.26 9.37
N LYS A 73 31.84 -8.83 10.58
CA LYS A 73 32.20 -7.51 11.13
C LYS A 73 33.73 -7.35 11.08
N GLU A 74 34.23 -6.15 10.78
CA GLU A 74 35.69 -5.85 10.66
C GLU A 74 36.55 -6.42 11.80
N GLN A 75 36.04 -6.39 13.03
CA GLN A 75 36.74 -6.94 14.20
C GLN A 75 36.87 -8.48 14.19
N SER A 76 36.02 -9.17 13.44
CA SER A 76 36.07 -10.62 13.22
C SER A 76 37.01 -10.98 12.05
N LEU A 77 37.11 -10.14 11.01
CA LEU A 77 38.05 -10.32 9.89
C LEU A 77 39.51 -10.28 10.36
N ALA A 78 39.83 -9.51 11.40
CA ALA A 78 41.17 -9.49 12.00
C ALA A 78 41.55 -10.81 12.70
N LYS A 79 40.58 -11.70 13.00
CA LYS A 79 40.81 -12.96 13.74
C LYS A 79 40.79 -14.21 12.84
N PHE A 80 40.30 -14.11 11.61
CA PHE A 80 40.15 -15.25 10.73
C PHE A 80 40.70 -14.89 9.35
N ASN A 81 41.79 -15.55 8.97
CA ASN A 81 42.34 -15.43 7.64
C ASN A 81 41.64 -16.47 6.74
N PRO A 82 41.06 -16.07 5.59
CA PRO A 82 40.50 -17.05 4.66
C PRO A 82 41.64 -17.93 4.10
N SER A 83 41.63 -19.21 4.45
CA SER A 83 42.49 -20.23 3.85
C SER A 83 41.68 -21.12 2.90
N PRO A 84 42.21 -21.46 1.71
CA PRO A 84 41.60 -22.44 0.82
C PRO A 84 41.26 -23.75 1.53
N LEU A 85 40.09 -24.33 1.21
CA LEU A 85 39.62 -25.59 1.81
C LEU A 85 40.64 -26.74 1.72
N HIS A 86 41.47 -26.76 0.68
CA HIS A 86 42.49 -27.79 0.47
C HIS A 86 43.71 -27.70 1.41
N GLU A 87 43.86 -26.61 2.17
CA GLU A 87 44.91 -26.43 3.18
C GLU A 87 44.54 -27.09 4.52
N PHE A 88 43.27 -27.43 4.73
CA PHE A 88 42.83 -28.07 5.97
C PHE A 88 43.11 -29.58 5.96
N CYS A 89 43.82 -30.07 6.98
CA CYS A 89 44.35 -31.44 7.04
C CYS A 89 43.30 -32.58 7.01
N HIS A 90 42.03 -32.28 7.26
CA HIS A 90 40.93 -33.26 7.26
C HIS A 90 39.93 -33.06 6.10
N VAL A 91 40.13 -32.06 5.26
CA VAL A 91 39.33 -31.89 4.05
C VAL A 91 39.91 -32.82 2.99
N LYS A 92 39.12 -33.81 2.57
CA LYS A 92 39.48 -34.65 1.42
C LYS A 92 39.71 -33.72 0.24
N LYS A 93 40.94 -33.69 -0.29
CA LYS A 93 41.28 -32.86 -1.45
C LYS A 93 40.26 -33.15 -2.54
N PRO A 94 39.53 -32.15 -3.06
CA PRO A 94 38.64 -32.39 -4.18
C PRO A 94 39.50 -32.94 -5.33
N THR A 95 39.24 -34.17 -5.74
CA THR A 95 39.73 -34.69 -7.01
C THR A 95 39.25 -33.71 -8.07
N THR A 96 40.18 -33.02 -8.73
CA THR A 96 39.95 -31.98 -9.74
C THR A 96 38.64 -32.20 -10.50
N PRO A 97 37.61 -31.36 -10.31
CA PRO A 97 36.39 -31.53 -11.06
C PRO A 97 36.68 -31.11 -12.50
N TYR A 98 36.56 -32.07 -13.41
CA TYR A 98 36.19 -31.89 -14.81
C TYR A 98 36.82 -30.68 -15.54
N LYS A 99 38.03 -30.85 -16.09
CA LYS A 99 38.62 -29.91 -17.07
C LYS A 99 37.98 -30.08 -18.45
N ARG A 100 36.68 -29.82 -18.61
CA ARG A 100 36.18 -29.45 -19.94
C ARG A 100 36.04 -27.94 -19.98
N PRO A 101 36.61 -27.26 -21.00
CA PRO A 101 36.30 -25.85 -21.21
C PRO A 101 34.77 -25.75 -21.27
N ILE A 102 34.20 -24.86 -20.46
CA ILE A 102 32.77 -24.53 -20.55
C ILE A 102 32.56 -24.09 -21.99
N GLN A 103 31.83 -24.89 -22.75
CA GLN A 103 31.51 -24.54 -24.13
C GLN A 103 30.73 -23.24 -24.08
N GLN A 104 31.23 -22.20 -24.75
CA GLN A 104 30.51 -20.94 -24.84
C GLN A 104 29.13 -21.23 -25.42
N VAL A 105 28.09 -20.76 -24.72
CA VAL A 105 26.72 -20.96 -25.16
C VAL A 105 26.54 -20.10 -26.40
N THR A 106 26.55 -20.75 -27.56
CA THR A 106 26.26 -20.11 -28.85
C THR A 106 24.78 -19.74 -28.91
N THR A 107 24.42 -18.75 -29.71
CA THR A 107 23.03 -18.34 -29.94
C THR A 107 22.12 -19.51 -30.33
N ASP A 108 22.62 -20.47 -31.12
CA ASP A 108 21.87 -21.68 -31.49
C ASP A 108 21.60 -22.60 -30.30
N LEU A 109 22.56 -22.71 -29.37
CA LEU A 109 22.37 -23.45 -28.12
C LEU A 109 21.39 -22.75 -27.20
N GLU A 110 21.41 -21.41 -27.13
CA GLU A 110 20.40 -20.66 -26.38
C GLU A 110 19.00 -20.89 -26.93
N VAL A 111 18.82 -20.81 -28.26
CA VAL A 111 17.53 -21.08 -28.89
C VAL A 111 17.09 -22.51 -28.61
N LYS A 112 18.02 -23.48 -28.67
CA LYS A 112 17.73 -24.88 -28.37
C LYS A 112 17.32 -25.07 -26.90
N PHE A 113 18.01 -24.43 -25.96
CA PHE A 113 17.66 -24.48 -24.54
C PHE A 113 16.31 -23.83 -24.27
N ARG A 114 16.06 -22.64 -24.84
CA ARG A 114 14.75 -21.98 -24.73
C ARG A 114 13.63 -22.86 -25.28
N ASN A 115 13.82 -23.48 -26.45
CA ASN A 115 12.84 -24.38 -27.03
C ASN A 115 12.62 -25.63 -26.17
N MET A 116 13.68 -26.20 -25.59
CA MET A 116 13.55 -27.32 -24.64
C MET A 116 12.78 -26.90 -23.39
N PHE A 117 13.09 -25.75 -22.79
CA PHE A 117 12.39 -25.27 -21.59
C PHE A 117 10.93 -24.95 -21.87
N VAL A 118 10.62 -24.34 -23.02
CA VAL A 118 9.25 -24.07 -23.46
C VAL A 118 8.48 -25.37 -23.72
N ALA A 119 9.12 -26.37 -24.32
CA ALA A 119 8.49 -27.67 -24.57
C ALA A 119 8.27 -28.48 -23.28
N ASP A 120 9.19 -28.41 -22.33
CA ASP A 120 9.11 -29.11 -21.04
C ASP A 120 8.14 -28.43 -20.07
N GLN A 121 8.07 -27.09 -20.12
CA GLN A 121 7.19 -26.25 -19.31
C GLN A 121 6.24 -25.41 -20.20
N PRO A 122 5.30 -26.06 -20.92
CA PRO A 122 4.43 -25.43 -21.91
C PRO A 122 3.44 -24.41 -21.33
N GLN A 123 3.37 -24.33 -20.00
CA GLN A 123 2.46 -23.50 -19.22
C GLN A 123 3.18 -22.36 -18.48
N SER A 124 4.49 -22.22 -18.67
CA SER A 124 5.24 -21.07 -18.17
C SER A 124 4.83 -19.80 -18.92
N GLU A 125 4.88 -18.65 -18.26
CA GLU A 125 4.58 -17.35 -18.87
C GLU A 125 5.37 -17.11 -20.17
N ALA A 126 6.64 -17.53 -20.20
CA ALA A 126 7.48 -17.44 -21.40
C ALA A 126 6.98 -18.34 -22.55
N ALA A 127 6.54 -19.57 -22.27
CA ALA A 127 5.97 -20.48 -23.27
C ALA A 127 4.61 -19.99 -23.81
N LEU A 128 3.77 -19.46 -22.93
CA LEU A 128 2.47 -18.88 -23.28
C LEU A 128 2.64 -17.61 -24.13
N PHE A 129 3.62 -16.78 -23.81
CA PHE A 129 3.96 -15.60 -24.59
C PHE A 129 4.49 -15.95 -25.99
N LEU A 130 5.42 -16.90 -26.09
CA LEU A 130 6.06 -17.28 -27.37
C LEU A 130 5.13 -18.06 -28.32
N SER A 131 4.21 -18.86 -27.79
CA SER A 131 3.25 -19.61 -28.62
C SER A 131 2.16 -18.74 -29.25
N GLY A 132 2.04 -17.46 -28.83
CA GLY A 132 0.99 -16.55 -29.30
C GLY A 132 -0.44 -16.99 -28.89
N VAL A 133 -0.55 -18.07 -28.12
CA VAL A 133 -1.81 -18.61 -27.60
C VAL A 133 -2.02 -18.01 -26.22
N ARG A 134 -3.03 -17.14 -26.07
CA ARG A 134 -3.61 -16.88 -24.75
C ARG A 134 -4.22 -18.20 -24.28
N ALA A 135 -3.50 -18.98 -23.48
CA ALA A 135 -4.07 -20.20 -22.93
C ALA A 135 -5.29 -19.86 -22.07
N PRO A 136 -6.36 -20.68 -22.12
CA PRO A 136 -7.39 -20.63 -21.10
C PRO A 136 -6.74 -20.92 -19.74
N PRO A 137 -7.24 -20.31 -18.66
CA PRO A 137 -6.59 -20.37 -17.35
C PRO A 137 -6.38 -21.83 -16.92
N LEU A 138 -5.13 -22.15 -16.56
CA LEU A 138 -4.76 -23.40 -15.91
C LEU A 138 -5.70 -23.69 -14.74
N SER A 139 -6.27 -24.90 -14.76
CA SER A 139 -6.97 -25.49 -13.63
C SER A 139 -5.97 -25.81 -12.51
N LEU A 140 -5.55 -24.76 -11.80
CA LEU A 140 -5.28 -24.88 -10.38
C LEU A 140 -6.57 -25.37 -9.74
N SER A 141 -6.49 -26.49 -9.03
CA SER A 141 -7.54 -27.05 -8.19
C SER A 141 -8.46 -25.96 -7.64
N ASN A 142 -9.73 -26.07 -8.00
CA ASN A 142 -10.82 -25.15 -7.68
C ASN A 142 -10.76 -24.59 -6.26
N ALA A 143 -10.18 -23.39 -6.12
CA ALA A 143 -10.54 -22.40 -5.13
C ALA A 143 -10.07 -21.00 -5.59
N ARG A 144 -10.24 -20.66 -6.88
CA ARG A 144 -10.48 -19.25 -7.22
C ARG A 144 -11.92 -18.98 -6.83
N SER A 145 -12.17 -18.69 -5.56
CA SER A 145 -13.40 -18.01 -5.20
C SER A 145 -13.35 -16.67 -5.91
N ALA A 146 -14.02 -16.56 -7.05
CA ALA A 146 -14.42 -15.27 -7.55
C ALA A 146 -15.15 -14.60 -6.38
N GLU A 147 -14.49 -13.64 -5.74
CA GLU A 147 -15.09 -12.85 -4.67
C GLU A 147 -16.46 -12.37 -5.17
N PRO A 148 -17.54 -12.55 -4.39
CA PRO A 148 -18.90 -12.33 -4.88
C PRO A 148 -19.01 -10.94 -5.53
N GLN A 149 -19.68 -10.86 -6.68
CA GLN A 149 -19.92 -9.59 -7.39
C GLN A 149 -20.46 -8.48 -6.45
N GLU A 150 -21.17 -8.89 -5.41
CA GLU A 150 -21.66 -8.07 -4.31
C GLU A 150 -20.54 -7.30 -3.58
N ASN A 151 -19.39 -7.94 -3.28
CA ASN A 151 -18.27 -7.29 -2.59
C ASN A 151 -17.63 -6.20 -3.47
N LYS A 152 -17.51 -6.46 -4.79
CA LYS A 152 -17.04 -5.46 -5.75
C LYS A 152 -17.97 -4.24 -5.82
N ASN A 153 -19.28 -4.45 -5.72
CA ASN A 153 -20.25 -3.35 -5.69
C ASN A 153 -20.15 -2.54 -4.39
N SER A 154 -19.98 -3.20 -3.25
CA SER A 154 -19.75 -2.52 -1.97
C SER A 154 -18.46 -1.69 -1.96
N LEU A 155 -17.37 -2.17 -2.57
CA LEU A 155 -16.13 -1.40 -2.71
C LEU A 155 -16.29 -0.19 -3.63
N LYS A 156 -17.04 -0.32 -4.73
CA LYS A 156 -17.42 0.83 -5.57
C LYS A 156 -18.20 1.87 -4.77
N LYS A 157 -19.16 1.42 -3.95
CA LYS A 157 -19.96 2.29 -3.08
C LYS A 157 -19.09 3.00 -2.04
N LEU A 158 -18.19 2.27 -1.39
CA LEU A 158 -17.21 2.82 -0.45
C LEU A 158 -16.36 3.92 -1.11
N MET A 159 -15.82 3.65 -2.31
CA MET A 159 -15.04 4.64 -3.04
C MET A 159 -15.87 5.89 -3.42
N ALA A 160 -17.10 5.69 -3.88
CA ALA A 160 -17.99 6.81 -4.21
C ALA A 160 -18.27 7.67 -2.97
N MET A 161 -18.55 7.05 -1.81
CA MET A 161 -18.78 7.76 -0.55
C MET A 161 -17.52 8.47 -0.03
N ALA A 162 -16.34 7.89 -0.20
CA ALA A 162 -15.08 8.52 0.18
C ALA A 162 -14.82 9.78 -0.67
N ILE A 163 -15.01 9.69 -1.99
CA ILE A 163 -14.79 10.81 -2.92
C ILE A 163 -15.86 11.90 -2.79
N GLN A 164 -17.12 11.52 -2.60
CA GLN A 164 -18.23 12.46 -2.45
C GLN A 164 -18.32 13.08 -1.04
N SER A 165 -17.41 12.71 -0.14
CA SER A 165 -17.39 13.25 1.20
C SER A 165 -17.30 14.78 1.19
N LEU A 166 -18.14 15.41 1.99
CA LEU A 166 -18.03 16.84 2.29
C LEU A 166 -16.95 17.13 3.35
N ASN A 167 -16.21 16.12 3.80
CA ASN A 167 -15.08 16.32 4.69
C ASN A 167 -14.00 17.14 3.98
N TYR A 168 -13.71 18.33 4.51
CA TYR A 168 -12.76 19.27 3.93
C TYR A 168 -11.29 18.83 4.06
N LEU A 169 -10.99 17.79 4.87
CA LEU A 169 -9.61 17.38 5.13
C LEU A 169 -8.86 16.89 3.89
N LEU A 170 -9.44 15.98 3.10
CA LEU A 170 -8.78 15.47 1.89
C LEU A 170 -8.69 16.53 0.78
N PRO A 171 -9.74 17.35 0.52
CA PRO A 171 -9.60 18.53 -0.33
C PRO A 171 -8.49 19.47 0.14
N ARG A 172 -8.40 19.75 1.44
CA ARG A 172 -7.33 20.60 2.00
C ARG A 172 -5.95 19.98 1.80
N ALA A 173 -5.80 18.68 2.01
CA ALA A 173 -4.56 17.97 1.76
C ALA A 173 -4.20 17.93 0.25
N ALA A 174 -5.19 17.95 -0.63
CA ALA A 174 -5.00 18.06 -2.08
C ALA A 174 -4.49 19.45 -2.47
N GLU A 175 -5.05 20.53 -1.90
CA GLU A 175 -4.54 21.90 -2.10
C GLU A 175 -3.06 22.00 -1.67
N ILE A 176 -2.73 21.48 -0.47
CA ILE A 176 -1.34 21.46 0.01
C ILE A 176 -0.44 20.62 -0.91
N THR A 177 -0.98 19.52 -1.46
CA THR A 177 -0.27 18.67 -2.41
C THR A 177 0.07 19.44 -3.68
N GLU A 178 -0.90 20.19 -4.24
CA GLU A 178 -0.70 21.01 -5.43
C GLU A 178 0.35 22.11 -5.20
N ASP A 179 0.25 22.83 -4.07
CA ASP A 179 1.21 23.88 -3.71
C ASP A 179 2.64 23.32 -3.58
N LEU A 180 2.81 22.21 -2.85
CA LEU A 180 4.12 21.59 -2.64
C LEU A 180 4.70 21.00 -3.93
N LEU A 181 3.86 20.40 -4.78
CA LEU A 181 4.26 19.82 -6.05
C LEU A 181 4.67 20.89 -7.05
N HIS A 182 4.01 22.05 -7.06
CA HIS A 182 4.40 23.19 -7.89
C HIS A 182 5.82 23.67 -7.59
N ASP A 183 6.23 23.59 -6.33
CA ASP A 183 7.58 23.95 -5.89
C ASP A 183 8.62 22.83 -6.09
N CYS A 184 8.23 21.64 -6.54
CA CYS A 184 9.15 20.56 -6.89
C CYS A 184 9.83 20.84 -8.23
N THR A 185 10.94 20.13 -8.48
CA THR A 185 11.64 20.14 -9.77
C THR A 185 10.76 19.55 -10.89
N VAL A 186 11.10 19.84 -12.15
CA VAL A 186 10.35 19.32 -13.31
C VAL A 186 10.40 17.79 -13.33
N GLU A 187 11.54 17.21 -12.99
CA GLU A 187 11.75 15.77 -12.89
C GLU A 187 10.86 15.13 -11.80
N GLU A 188 10.73 15.78 -10.64
CA GLU A 188 9.84 15.34 -9.57
C GLU A 188 8.36 15.43 -9.94
N GLN A 189 7.98 16.53 -10.59
CA GLN A 189 6.61 16.69 -11.08
C GLN A 189 6.27 15.61 -12.11
N GLN A 190 7.17 15.33 -13.05
CA GLN A 190 6.98 14.26 -14.03
C GLN A 190 6.88 12.88 -13.37
N TYR A 191 7.79 12.56 -12.44
CA TYR A 191 7.75 11.31 -11.68
C TYR A 191 6.40 11.13 -10.97
N TYR A 192 5.90 12.19 -10.32
CA TYR A 192 4.61 12.15 -9.64
C TYR A 192 3.46 11.84 -10.60
N GLN A 193 3.41 12.52 -11.75
CA GLN A 193 2.35 12.31 -12.73
C GLN A 193 2.37 10.90 -13.33
N GLU A 194 3.56 10.34 -13.58
CA GLU A 194 3.72 9.04 -14.22
C GLU A 194 3.52 7.85 -13.27
N ASN A 195 3.88 8.01 -11.98
CA ASN A 195 3.99 6.87 -11.04
C ASN A 195 3.02 6.94 -9.86
N ILE A 196 2.58 8.15 -9.48
CA ILE A 196 1.84 8.37 -8.24
C ILE A 196 0.41 8.81 -8.50
N ALA A 197 0.23 9.81 -9.36
CA ALA A 197 -1.07 10.36 -9.72
C ALA A 197 -1.97 9.26 -10.30
N VAL A 198 -3.22 9.22 -9.86
CA VAL A 198 -4.22 8.27 -10.38
C VAL A 198 -5.56 8.97 -10.55
N THR A 199 -6.24 8.64 -11.63
CA THR A 199 -7.63 9.02 -11.85
C THR A 199 -8.55 8.27 -10.90
N THR A 200 -9.76 8.77 -10.68
CA THR A 200 -10.81 8.06 -9.94
C THR A 200 -11.06 6.64 -10.48
N ARG A 201 -10.99 6.47 -11.81
CA ARG A 201 -11.18 5.17 -12.46
C ARG A 201 -10.04 4.21 -12.14
N GLU A 202 -8.80 4.68 -12.18
CA GLU A 202 -7.62 3.88 -11.85
C GLU A 202 -7.60 3.52 -10.37
N ALA A 203 -7.87 4.48 -9.49
CA ALA A 203 -7.95 4.23 -8.05
C ALA A 203 -9.06 3.22 -7.71
N LEU A 204 -10.23 3.32 -8.34
CA LEU A 204 -11.29 2.31 -8.20
C LEU A 204 -10.82 0.94 -8.69
N ARG A 205 -10.13 0.90 -9.82
CA ARG A 205 -9.58 -0.33 -10.36
C ARG A 205 -8.55 -0.94 -9.42
N MET A 206 -7.64 -0.15 -8.84
CA MET A 206 -6.68 -0.63 -7.83
C MET A 206 -7.41 -1.23 -6.62
N ASN A 207 -8.48 -0.59 -6.15
CA ASN A 207 -9.24 -1.04 -4.99
C ASN A 207 -10.04 -2.32 -5.25
N VAL A 208 -10.51 -2.53 -6.49
CA VAL A 208 -11.31 -3.71 -6.90
C VAL A 208 -10.43 -4.86 -7.41
N ASP A 209 -9.39 -4.57 -8.17
CA ASP A 209 -8.51 -5.57 -8.80
C ASP A 209 -7.53 -6.18 -7.81
N THR A 210 -7.24 -5.51 -6.69
CA THR A 210 -6.44 -6.09 -5.59
C THR A 210 -7.23 -7.02 -4.68
N VAL A 211 -8.53 -7.22 -4.94
CA VAL A 211 -9.37 -8.17 -4.20
C VAL A 211 -9.09 -9.59 -4.68
N GLY A 212 -8.67 -10.46 -3.76
CA GLY A 212 -8.53 -11.90 -4.01
C GLY A 212 -7.36 -12.32 -4.89
N GLN A 213 -6.41 -11.42 -5.19
CA GLN A 213 -5.18 -11.74 -5.91
C GLN A 213 -3.95 -11.61 -5.00
N ASP A 214 -3.22 -12.71 -4.81
CA ASP A 214 -1.79 -12.65 -4.45
C ASP A 214 -1.04 -12.24 -5.71
N ASN A 215 -0.94 -10.93 -5.93
CA ASN A 215 -0.23 -10.38 -7.06
C ASN A 215 0.84 -9.39 -6.60
N ASP A 216 1.89 -9.31 -7.40
CA ASP A 216 2.95 -8.30 -7.27
C ASP A 216 2.39 -6.87 -7.42
N LEU A 217 1.17 -6.70 -7.95
CA LEU A 217 0.53 -5.39 -8.11
C LEU A 217 0.23 -4.72 -6.77
N TRP A 218 -0.13 -5.47 -5.72
CA TRP A 218 -0.30 -4.88 -4.39
C TRP A 218 1.02 -4.30 -3.86
N LEU A 219 2.13 -5.03 -3.99
CA LEU A 219 3.46 -4.56 -3.61
C LEU A 219 3.85 -3.32 -4.42
N LEU A 220 3.60 -3.35 -5.74
CA LEU A 220 3.84 -2.23 -6.65
C LEU A 220 3.03 -0.98 -6.25
N PHE A 221 1.75 -1.13 -5.95
CA PHE A 221 0.92 0.01 -5.53
C PHE A 221 1.32 0.54 -4.16
N LYS A 222 1.91 -0.29 -3.31
CA LYS A 222 2.37 0.09 -1.97
C LYS A 222 3.74 0.77 -1.96
N SER A 223 4.66 0.39 -2.86
CA SER A 223 6.08 0.73 -2.75
C SER A 223 6.37 2.24 -2.74
N ASN A 224 5.57 3.04 -3.44
CA ASN A 224 5.81 4.48 -3.62
C ASN A 224 4.84 5.38 -2.82
N ARG A 225 4.11 4.80 -1.85
CA ARG A 225 3.06 5.48 -1.08
C ARG A 225 3.33 5.41 0.41
N PHE A 226 2.95 6.45 1.12
CA PHE A 226 2.94 6.43 2.57
C PHE A 226 1.69 5.66 3.05
N THR A 227 1.89 4.49 3.66
CA THR A 227 0.80 3.66 4.17
C THR A 227 0.49 3.86 5.64
N GLY A 228 -0.71 3.43 6.07
CA GLY A 228 -1.14 3.46 7.48
C GLY A 228 -0.09 2.97 8.48
N SER A 229 0.59 1.86 8.19
CA SER A 229 1.59 1.29 9.10
C SER A 229 2.85 2.14 9.28
N ILE A 230 3.16 3.05 8.34
CA ILE A 230 4.39 3.86 8.33
C ILE A 230 4.15 5.36 8.50
N CYS A 231 2.90 5.82 8.36
CA CYS A 231 2.55 7.24 8.37
C CYS A 231 2.96 7.94 9.68
N TYR A 232 2.56 7.40 10.83
CA TYR A 232 2.87 8.02 12.13
C TYR A 232 4.37 8.01 12.47
N PRO A 233 5.12 6.92 12.23
CA PRO A 233 6.58 6.95 12.33
C PRO A 233 7.26 8.02 11.47
N LEU A 234 6.78 8.27 10.25
CA LEU A 234 7.34 9.32 9.37
C LEU A 234 6.98 10.72 9.89
N CYS A 235 5.73 10.93 10.29
CA CYS A 235 5.24 12.17 10.88
C CYS A 235 5.98 12.54 12.18
N THR A 236 6.23 11.58 13.06
CA THR A 236 6.98 11.83 14.30
C THR A 236 8.46 12.05 14.03
N TYR A 237 9.05 11.35 13.06
CA TYR A 237 10.45 11.53 12.67
C TYR A 237 10.73 12.94 12.10
N SER A 238 9.77 13.56 11.43
CA SER A 238 9.91 14.92 10.90
C SER A 238 10.07 15.99 11.99
N LYS A 239 9.72 15.66 13.24
CA LYS A 239 9.89 16.56 14.41
C LYS A 239 11.32 16.59 14.94
N ASN A 240 12.21 15.72 14.42
CA ASN A 240 13.63 15.73 14.79
C ASN A 240 14.32 16.99 14.27
N LYS A 241 15.25 17.55 15.05
CA LYS A 241 15.99 18.78 14.66
C LYS A 241 16.85 18.62 13.40
N LYS A 242 17.37 17.40 13.16
CA LYS A 242 18.25 17.06 12.03
C LYS A 242 17.90 15.66 11.51
N PRO A 243 16.77 15.50 10.80
CA PRO A 243 16.34 14.19 10.31
C PRO A 243 17.29 13.71 9.19
N ASN A 244 17.70 12.44 9.24
CA ASN A 244 18.40 11.77 8.15
C ASN A 244 17.37 10.98 7.33
N TRP A 245 16.76 11.65 6.36
CA TRP A 245 15.70 11.09 5.54
C TRP A 245 16.17 9.94 4.65
N THR A 246 17.37 10.03 4.07
CA THR A 246 17.94 8.95 3.25
C THR A 246 18.00 7.63 4.03
N LYS A 247 18.54 7.65 5.25
CA LYS A 247 18.60 6.46 6.12
C LYS A 247 17.20 6.03 6.59
N LYS A 248 16.31 6.98 6.86
CA LYS A 248 14.95 6.68 7.29
C LYS A 248 14.16 5.98 6.19
N PHE A 249 14.24 6.46 4.95
CA PHE A 249 13.53 5.85 3.83
C PHE A 249 14.13 4.51 3.44
N SER A 250 15.46 4.39 3.37
CA SER A 250 16.09 3.10 3.09
C SER A 250 15.68 2.04 4.11
N SER A 251 15.66 2.35 5.41
CA SER A 251 15.19 1.39 6.43
C SER A 251 13.68 1.14 6.43
N THR A 252 12.86 2.06 5.90
CA THR A 252 11.39 1.94 5.92
C THR A 252 10.85 1.19 4.70
N PHE A 253 11.49 1.36 3.54
CA PHE A 253 11.05 0.81 2.25
C PHE A 253 11.93 -0.33 1.74
N ALA A 254 13.07 -0.62 2.38
CA ALA A 254 13.87 -1.79 2.02
C ALA A 254 13.06 -3.10 2.15
N PRO A 255 13.15 -4.01 1.17
CA PRO A 255 12.69 -5.38 1.33
C PRO A 255 13.32 -5.97 2.59
N SER A 256 12.49 -6.58 3.43
CA SER A 256 12.94 -7.26 4.65
C SER A 256 12.52 -8.72 4.57
N ASP A 257 13.49 -9.61 4.47
CA ASP A 257 13.28 -11.06 4.56
C ASP A 257 13.03 -11.53 6.00
N VAL A 258 13.08 -10.61 6.97
CA VAL A 258 12.83 -10.92 8.38
C VAL A 258 11.35 -11.12 8.61
N VAL A 259 10.95 -12.39 8.65
CA VAL A 259 9.62 -12.81 9.08
C VAL A 259 9.69 -13.21 10.55
N THR A 260 9.11 -12.40 11.44
CA THR A 260 9.03 -12.73 12.87
C THR A 260 7.84 -13.66 13.15
N LYS A 261 7.89 -14.43 14.24
CA LYS A 261 6.76 -15.25 14.68
C LYS A 261 5.48 -14.42 14.88
N ALA A 262 5.61 -13.21 15.42
CA ALA A 262 4.48 -12.29 15.57
C ALA A 262 3.85 -11.89 14.22
N MET A 263 4.65 -11.74 13.17
CA MET A 263 4.15 -11.46 11.82
C MET A 263 3.46 -12.69 11.20
N GLN A 264 4.03 -13.88 11.38
CA GLN A 264 3.39 -15.12 10.91
C GLN A 264 2.07 -15.37 11.62
N ASP A 265 2.03 -15.17 12.93
CA ASP A 265 0.80 -15.31 13.72
C ASP A 265 -0.22 -14.25 13.30
N GLY A 266 0.20 -13.00 13.08
CA GLY A 266 -0.64 -11.97 12.48
C GLY A 266 -1.29 -12.44 11.17
N ILE A 267 -0.49 -12.86 10.21
CA ILE A 267 -0.98 -13.31 8.88
C ILE A 267 -1.91 -14.53 9.02
N SER A 268 -1.56 -15.50 9.87
CA SER A 268 -2.28 -16.77 9.97
C SER A 268 -3.64 -16.61 10.68
N TYR A 269 -3.72 -15.73 11.68
CA TYR A 269 -4.85 -15.64 12.59
C TYR A 269 -5.69 -14.37 12.42
N GLU A 270 -5.36 -13.50 11.46
CA GLU A 270 -6.17 -12.32 11.14
C GLU A 270 -7.58 -12.71 10.67
N GLY A 271 -7.71 -13.80 9.89
CA GLY A 271 -9.00 -14.37 9.49
C GLY A 271 -9.84 -14.79 10.69
N ASP A 272 -9.26 -15.55 11.61
CA ASP A 272 -9.94 -15.98 12.83
C ASP A 272 -10.39 -14.79 13.70
N GLY A 273 -9.58 -13.73 13.75
CA GLY A 273 -9.96 -12.47 14.40
C GLY A 273 -11.19 -11.81 13.79
N ARG A 274 -11.33 -11.84 12.45
CA ARG A 274 -12.54 -11.37 11.75
C ARG A 274 -13.74 -12.24 12.09
N ASP A 275 -13.56 -13.56 12.09
CA ASP A 275 -14.63 -14.50 12.40
C ASP A 275 -15.11 -14.33 13.85
N ALA A 276 -14.19 -14.16 14.81
CA ALA A 276 -14.52 -13.86 16.19
C ALA A 276 -15.30 -12.54 16.34
N TYR A 277 -14.98 -11.52 15.54
CA TYR A 277 -15.78 -10.29 15.48
C TYR A 277 -17.19 -10.51 14.92
N LEU A 278 -17.33 -11.27 13.84
CA LEU A 278 -18.63 -11.59 13.23
C LEU A 278 -19.50 -12.46 14.14
N LYS A 279 -18.91 -13.41 14.89
CA LYS A 279 -19.61 -14.19 15.92
C LYS A 279 -20.29 -13.26 16.95
N LYS A 280 -19.62 -12.17 17.36
CA LYS A 280 -20.17 -11.15 18.27
C LYS A 280 -21.10 -10.14 17.59
N ASN A 281 -21.06 -10.04 16.26
CA ASN A 281 -21.78 -9.04 15.46
C ASN A 281 -22.45 -9.68 14.23
N PRO A 282 -23.41 -10.61 14.40
CA PRO A 282 -23.90 -11.48 13.33
C PRO A 282 -24.65 -10.77 12.20
N ASN A 283 -25.11 -9.54 12.43
CA ASN A 283 -25.84 -8.73 11.45
C ASN A 283 -24.92 -7.83 10.60
N LYS A 284 -23.61 -7.91 10.79
CA LYS A 284 -22.63 -7.08 10.08
C LYS A 284 -21.96 -7.88 8.98
N LYS A 285 -21.56 -7.17 7.92
CA LYS A 285 -20.73 -7.71 6.85
C LYS A 285 -19.35 -7.09 6.93
N ILE A 286 -18.29 -7.86 6.71
CA ILE A 286 -16.92 -7.34 6.57
C ILE A 286 -16.48 -7.50 5.13
N ILE A 287 -15.89 -6.46 4.57
CA ILE A 287 -15.25 -6.51 3.26
C ILE A 287 -13.81 -6.02 3.42
N SER A 288 -12.87 -6.86 3.00
CA SER A 288 -11.44 -6.53 3.05
C SER A 288 -11.00 -5.90 1.73
N ALA A 289 -10.17 -4.86 1.82
CA ALA A 289 -9.52 -4.23 0.68
C ALA A 289 -8.00 -4.29 0.89
N ARG A 290 -7.26 -4.86 -0.07
CA ARG A 290 -5.80 -5.02 0.05
C ARG A 290 -5.05 -3.70 -0.02
N ILE A 291 -5.53 -2.75 -0.81
CA ILE A 291 -5.07 -1.36 -0.75
C ILE A 291 -6.19 -0.44 -1.21
N PHE A 292 -6.34 0.68 -0.51
CA PHE A 292 -7.20 1.78 -0.87
C PHE A 292 -6.36 3.01 -1.14
N VAL A 293 -6.49 3.56 -2.34
CA VAL A 293 -5.85 4.82 -2.75
C VAL A 293 -6.93 5.84 -3.05
N HIS A 294 -6.81 7.03 -2.47
CA HIS A 294 -7.74 8.13 -2.71
C HIS A 294 -7.19 9.03 -3.83
N PRO A 295 -7.95 9.35 -4.89
CA PRO A 295 -7.43 10.05 -6.07
C PRO A 295 -6.99 11.50 -5.77
N LEU A 296 -7.54 12.14 -4.72
CA LEU A 296 -7.11 13.49 -4.30
C LEU A 296 -5.74 13.51 -3.59
N VAL A 297 -5.33 12.39 -2.99
CA VAL A 297 -4.07 12.28 -2.25
C VAL A 297 -3.41 10.93 -2.58
N PRO A 298 -3.06 10.70 -3.86
CA PRO A 298 -2.70 9.37 -4.34
C PRO A 298 -1.31 8.91 -3.89
N TRP A 299 -0.55 9.80 -3.24
CA TRP A 299 0.70 9.50 -2.53
C TRP A 299 0.47 8.79 -1.19
N LEU A 300 -0.78 8.67 -0.74
CA LEU A 300 -1.19 7.89 0.43
C LEU A 300 -1.87 6.58 0.02
N GLY A 301 -1.76 5.57 0.90
CA GLY A 301 -2.50 4.33 0.76
C GLY A 301 -2.88 3.69 2.09
N TYR A 302 -3.90 2.85 2.10
CA TYR A 302 -4.27 2.10 3.31
C TYR A 302 -4.72 0.68 2.98
N SER A 303 -4.19 -0.31 3.70
CA SER A 303 -4.64 -1.69 3.65
C SER A 303 -5.48 -1.94 4.90
N ALA A 304 -6.78 -2.07 4.74
CA ALA A 304 -7.67 -2.31 5.88
C ALA A 304 -7.82 -3.82 6.11
N ASP A 305 -7.77 -4.23 7.37
CA ASP A 305 -8.08 -5.62 7.73
C ASP A 305 -9.55 -5.90 7.43
N GLY A 306 -10.42 -4.90 7.61
CA GLY A 306 -11.77 -4.94 7.05
C GLY A 306 -12.47 -3.59 7.08
N ILE A 307 -13.53 -3.48 6.30
CA ILE A 307 -14.52 -2.41 6.38
C ILE A 307 -15.83 -3.06 6.80
N VAL A 308 -16.39 -2.56 7.90
CA VAL A 308 -17.66 -3.04 8.45
C VAL A 308 -18.79 -2.36 7.69
N PHE A 309 -19.71 -3.18 7.19
CA PHE A 309 -20.93 -2.79 6.52
C PHE A 309 -22.15 -3.17 7.35
N GLU A 310 -23.07 -2.23 7.50
CA GLU A 310 -24.39 -2.41 8.10
C GLU A 310 -25.43 -1.87 7.13
N ASN A 311 -26.45 -2.67 6.77
CA ASN A 311 -27.45 -2.31 5.76
C ASN A 311 -26.82 -1.81 4.43
N ASP A 312 -25.78 -2.52 3.96
CA ASP A 312 -24.99 -2.18 2.77
C ASP A 312 -24.29 -0.82 2.79
N LEU A 313 -24.17 -0.17 3.95
CA LEU A 313 -23.43 1.08 4.12
C LEU A 313 -22.15 0.82 4.92
N PRO A 314 -21.00 1.35 4.49
CA PRO A 314 -19.78 1.25 5.29
C PRO A 314 -19.94 2.14 6.53
N THR A 315 -19.72 1.56 7.71
CA THR A 315 -19.93 2.24 9.00
C THR A 315 -18.64 2.43 9.77
N LYS A 316 -17.74 1.44 9.77
CA LYS A 316 -16.51 1.46 10.56
C LYS A 316 -15.33 0.82 9.85
N LEU A 317 -14.15 1.33 10.16
CA LEU A 317 -12.89 0.64 9.86
C LEU A 317 -12.72 -0.52 10.84
N LEU A 318 -12.15 -1.63 10.39
CA LEU A 318 -11.72 -2.73 11.23
C LEU A 318 -10.20 -2.88 11.11
N GLU A 319 -9.52 -2.82 12.24
CA GLU A 319 -8.08 -3.04 12.35
C GLU A 319 -7.83 -4.10 13.41
N ILE A 320 -7.16 -5.18 13.04
CA ILE A 320 -6.95 -6.37 13.85
C ILE A 320 -5.45 -6.48 14.18
N LYS A 321 -5.17 -6.77 15.44
CA LYS A 321 -3.83 -7.12 15.91
C LYS A 321 -3.90 -8.48 16.59
N VAL A 322 -2.89 -9.30 16.33
CA VAL A 322 -2.68 -10.58 17.01
C VAL A 322 -1.46 -10.42 17.91
N PRO A 323 -1.63 -9.95 19.16
CA PRO A 323 -0.50 -9.77 20.06
C PRO A 323 0.09 -11.12 20.47
N VAL A 324 1.42 -11.22 20.53
CA VAL A 324 2.14 -12.44 20.98
C VAL A 324 1.66 -12.94 22.34
N LYS A 325 1.28 -12.02 23.24
CA LYS A 325 0.71 -12.35 24.56
C LYS A 325 -0.65 -13.03 24.47
N GLY A 326 -1.44 -12.74 23.42
CA GLY A 326 -2.72 -13.40 23.12
C GLY A 326 -2.58 -14.87 22.75
N ASN A 327 -1.36 -15.37 22.54
CA ASN A 327 -1.09 -16.79 22.37
C ASN A 327 -1.11 -17.55 23.71
N LYS A 328 -1.02 -16.83 24.84
CA LYS A 328 -0.87 -17.42 26.18
C LYS A 328 -1.93 -16.94 27.16
N PHE A 329 -2.45 -15.73 26.98
CA PHE A 329 -3.33 -15.08 27.93
C PHE A 329 -4.66 -14.66 27.28
N PRO A 330 -5.77 -14.75 28.04
CA PRO A 330 -7.07 -14.33 27.55
C PRO A 330 -7.18 -12.80 27.39
N PRO A 331 -8.20 -12.29 26.68
CA PRO A 331 -8.27 -10.88 26.30
C PRO A 331 -8.16 -9.89 27.46
N ASN A 332 -8.84 -10.13 28.59
CA ASN A 332 -8.80 -9.25 29.77
C ASN A 332 -7.40 -9.09 30.39
N THR A 333 -6.57 -10.13 30.30
CA THR A 333 -5.19 -10.10 30.78
C THR A 333 -4.30 -9.40 29.77
N VAL A 334 -4.44 -9.74 28.49
CA VAL A 334 -3.68 -9.14 27.39
C VAL A 334 -3.87 -7.63 27.37
N GLN A 335 -5.11 -7.13 27.44
CA GLN A 335 -5.42 -5.71 27.33
C GLN A 335 -4.62 -4.83 28.30
N LYS A 336 -4.43 -5.29 29.54
CA LYS A 336 -3.68 -4.58 30.59
C LYS A 336 -2.17 -4.54 30.35
N GLU A 337 -1.68 -5.41 29.49
CA GLU A 337 -0.27 -5.67 29.24
C GLU A 337 0.22 -5.16 27.88
N LEU A 338 -0.67 -4.61 27.05
CA LEU A 338 -0.35 -4.06 25.75
C LEU A 338 0.12 -2.61 25.89
N GLU A 339 1.37 -2.36 25.51
CA GLU A 339 2.00 -1.05 25.65
C GLU A 339 1.31 0.06 24.85
N TYR A 340 0.58 -0.30 23.79
CA TYR A 340 -0.17 0.63 22.96
C TYR A 340 -1.56 0.97 23.50
N LEU A 341 -2.02 0.30 24.56
CA LEU A 341 -3.26 0.61 25.25
C LEU A 341 -2.97 1.36 26.55
N ASP A 342 -3.89 2.24 26.96
CA ASP A 342 -3.87 2.90 28.25
C ASP A 342 -4.44 2.01 29.38
N ALA A 343 -4.52 2.54 30.60
CA ALA A 343 -5.00 1.79 31.76
C ALA A 343 -6.48 1.37 31.66
N ASN A 344 -7.26 2.05 30.81
CA ASN A 344 -8.65 1.73 30.54
C ASN A 344 -8.80 0.83 29.31
N GLY A 345 -7.68 0.48 28.67
CA GLY A 345 -7.65 -0.37 27.50
C GLY A 345 -7.97 0.35 26.19
N HIS A 346 -7.89 1.69 26.17
CA HIS A 346 -8.05 2.50 24.97
C HIS A 346 -6.73 2.68 24.24
N LEU A 347 -6.78 2.79 22.92
CA LEU A 347 -5.60 3.01 22.09
C LEU A 347 -4.95 4.37 22.39
N LYS A 348 -3.68 4.36 22.79
CA LYS A 348 -2.93 5.57 23.13
C LYS A 348 -2.79 6.49 21.92
N HIS A 349 -3.17 7.76 22.09
CA HIS A 349 -3.04 8.81 21.08
C HIS A 349 -1.62 8.96 20.52
N LYS A 350 -0.61 8.80 21.38
CA LYS A 350 0.82 8.88 21.01
C LYS A 350 1.39 7.52 20.56
N HIS A 351 0.62 6.67 19.90
CA HIS A 351 1.08 5.39 19.40
C HIS A 351 0.92 5.27 17.88
N ARG A 352 1.80 4.50 17.22
CA ARG A 352 1.77 4.29 15.76
C ARG A 352 0.44 3.76 15.24
N TYR A 353 -0.21 2.88 16.00
CA TYR A 353 -1.50 2.31 15.61
C TYR A 353 -2.62 3.36 15.65
N TYR A 354 -2.53 4.36 16.54
CA TYR A 354 -3.51 5.45 16.54
C TYR A 354 -3.39 6.25 15.24
N GLY A 355 -2.18 6.68 14.88
CA GLY A 355 -1.99 7.39 13.62
C GLY A 355 -2.30 6.54 12.37
N GLN A 356 -2.10 5.23 12.44
CA GLN A 356 -2.53 4.29 11.41
C GLN A 356 -4.05 4.34 11.23
N VAL A 357 -4.85 4.03 12.26
CA VAL A 357 -6.31 3.96 12.11
C VAL A 357 -6.93 5.32 11.79
N GLN A 358 -6.36 6.42 12.29
CA GLN A 358 -6.78 7.78 11.95
C GLN A 358 -6.59 8.09 10.46
N LEU A 359 -5.45 7.69 9.87
CA LEU A 359 -5.23 7.82 8.42
C LEU A 359 -6.23 6.95 7.63
N GLY A 360 -6.48 5.72 8.08
CA GLY A 360 -7.45 4.83 7.43
C GLY A 360 -8.84 5.45 7.42
N MET A 361 -9.33 5.89 8.58
CA MET A 361 -10.63 6.56 8.71
C MET A 361 -10.73 7.81 7.81
N ALA A 362 -9.65 8.60 7.68
CA ALA A 362 -9.61 9.74 6.78
C ALA A 362 -9.79 9.33 5.31
N LEU A 363 -9.02 8.33 4.84
CA LEU A 363 -9.04 7.91 3.43
C LEU A 363 -10.34 7.21 3.04
N TYR A 364 -10.91 6.41 3.92
CA TYR A 364 -12.19 5.73 3.69
C TYR A 364 -13.42 6.59 4.00
N ASN A 365 -13.23 7.79 4.58
CA ASN A 365 -14.30 8.66 5.08
C ASN A 365 -15.20 7.97 6.12
N LEU A 366 -14.59 7.42 7.17
CA LEU A 366 -15.26 6.72 8.27
C LEU A 366 -15.06 7.48 9.58
N SER A 367 -16.06 7.48 10.46
CA SER A 367 -16.04 8.23 11.72
C SER A 367 -15.51 7.44 12.92
N ALA A 368 -15.37 6.12 12.76
CA ALA A 368 -14.89 5.24 13.82
C ALA A 368 -14.15 4.01 13.26
N CYS A 369 -13.27 3.47 14.09
CA CYS A 369 -12.55 2.23 13.86
C CYS A 369 -12.79 1.28 15.05
N ASP A 370 -13.18 0.04 14.78
CA ASP A 370 -13.11 -1.02 15.78
C ASP A 370 -11.69 -1.61 15.73
N PHE A 371 -10.89 -1.31 16.76
CA PHE A 371 -9.51 -1.77 16.93
C PHE A 371 -9.50 -3.04 17.79
N LEU A 372 -9.23 -4.18 17.16
CA LEU A 372 -9.33 -5.49 17.79
C LEU A 372 -7.97 -6.06 18.17
N ASN A 373 -7.93 -6.71 19.31
CA ASN A 373 -6.84 -7.60 19.69
C ASN A 373 -7.38 -9.03 19.80
N TYR A 374 -7.00 -9.87 18.84
CA TYR A 374 -7.41 -11.27 18.81
C TYR A 374 -6.45 -12.13 19.65
N CYS A 375 -7.01 -12.91 20.57
CA CYS A 375 -6.27 -13.78 21.47
C CYS A 375 -6.48 -15.24 21.07
N ILE A 376 -5.50 -15.81 20.37
CA ILE A 376 -5.51 -17.18 19.83
C ILE A 376 -5.86 -18.21 20.91
N CYS A 377 -5.29 -18.10 22.11
CA CYS A 377 -5.48 -19.12 23.15
C CYS A 377 -6.93 -19.25 23.64
N ALA A 378 -7.75 -18.22 23.41
CA ALA A 378 -9.13 -18.16 23.86
C ALA A 378 -10.15 -18.16 22.71
N ASP A 379 -9.70 -18.09 21.45
CA ASP A 379 -10.55 -17.80 20.28
C ASP A 379 -11.49 -16.61 20.55
N ASP A 380 -10.93 -15.53 21.13
CA ASP A 380 -11.72 -14.38 21.56
C ASP A 380 -11.01 -13.05 21.30
N ILE A 381 -11.80 -11.99 21.21
CA ILE A 381 -11.36 -10.62 20.93
C ILE A 381 -11.63 -9.68 22.11
N VAL A 382 -10.71 -8.73 22.28
CA VAL A 382 -10.99 -7.46 22.98
C VAL A 382 -10.92 -6.31 21.99
N SER A 383 -11.90 -5.41 22.06
CA SER A 383 -12.07 -4.32 21.11
C SER A 383 -12.05 -2.97 21.81
N ASP A 384 -11.41 -1.99 21.18
CA ASP A 384 -11.57 -0.57 21.48
C ASP A 384 -12.20 0.12 20.26
N THR A 385 -13.20 0.97 20.45
CA THR A 385 -13.76 1.78 19.36
C THR A 385 -13.07 3.14 19.37
N VAL A 386 -12.18 3.35 18.40
CA VAL A 386 -11.44 4.59 18.22
C VAL A 386 -12.26 5.55 17.36
N MET A 387 -12.55 6.74 17.88
CA MET A 387 -13.25 7.79 17.13
C MET A 387 -12.28 8.58 16.26
N PHE A 388 -12.78 9.08 15.14
CA PHE A 388 -12.03 9.96 14.25
C PHE A 388 -11.65 11.27 14.94
N ASP A 389 -10.38 11.65 14.84
CA ASP A 389 -9.81 12.89 15.39
C ASP A 389 -9.34 13.78 14.22
N GLU A 390 -10.22 14.69 13.82
CA GLU A 390 -10.02 15.60 12.70
C GLU A 390 -8.78 16.48 12.86
N THR A 391 -8.53 16.97 14.08
CA THR A 391 -7.39 17.86 14.36
C THR A 391 -6.08 17.09 14.26
N PHE A 392 -6.05 15.88 14.80
CA PHE A 392 -4.88 15.01 14.67
C PHE A 392 -4.60 14.66 13.21
N VAL A 393 -5.64 14.33 12.44
CA VAL A 393 -5.50 13.96 11.03
C VAL A 393 -5.02 15.14 10.19
N LEU A 394 -5.49 16.36 10.45
CA LEU A 394 -5.00 17.55 9.76
C LEU A 394 -3.49 17.75 9.97
N ASP A 395 -3.01 17.73 11.23
CA ASP A 395 -1.56 17.81 11.53
C ASP A 395 -0.78 16.65 10.89
N LEU A 396 -1.35 15.44 10.88
CA LEU A 396 -0.75 14.27 10.25
C LEU A 396 -0.60 14.48 8.73
N LEU A 397 -1.66 14.91 8.03
CA LEU A 397 -1.66 15.10 6.57
C LEU A 397 -0.71 16.22 6.15
N GLU A 398 -0.74 17.37 6.83
CA GLU A 398 0.15 18.52 6.53
C GLU A 398 1.63 18.13 6.63
N ARG A 399 2.00 17.43 7.71
CA ARG A 399 3.37 16.96 7.91
C ARG A 399 3.77 15.92 6.89
N LEU A 400 2.90 14.95 6.62
CA LEU A 400 3.21 13.89 5.66
C LEU A 400 3.34 14.42 4.24
N ALA A 401 2.51 15.38 3.82
CA ALA A 401 2.66 16.02 2.52
C ALA A 401 4.03 16.69 2.40
N THR A 402 4.44 17.45 3.43
CA THR A 402 5.77 18.06 3.46
C THR A 402 6.89 17.02 3.35
N VAL A 403 6.81 15.94 4.12
CA VAL A 403 7.81 14.85 4.08
C VAL A 403 7.83 14.16 2.71
N TYR A 404 6.68 13.96 2.09
CA TYR A 404 6.58 13.28 0.80
C TYR A 404 7.24 14.13 -0.31
N PHE A 405 6.79 15.38 -0.47
CA PHE A 405 7.20 16.24 -1.60
C PHE A 405 8.56 16.91 -1.41
N ARG A 406 9.04 17.08 -0.17
CA ARG A 406 10.35 17.71 0.09
C ARG A 406 11.47 16.73 0.38
N CYS A 407 11.17 15.45 0.59
CA CYS A 407 12.18 14.47 1.00
C CYS A 407 12.06 13.13 0.26
N HIS A 408 10.85 12.57 0.15
CA HIS A 408 10.70 11.21 -0.37
C HIS A 408 10.78 11.15 -1.89
N ILE A 409 10.09 12.05 -2.60
CA ILE A 409 10.05 12.02 -4.06
C ILE A 409 11.45 12.11 -4.70
N SER A 410 12.30 12.99 -4.18
CA SER A 410 13.70 13.11 -4.63
C SER A 410 14.49 11.82 -4.35
N ALA A 411 14.24 11.17 -3.21
CA ALA A 411 14.92 9.91 -2.86
C ALA A 411 14.54 8.77 -3.80
N GLU A 412 13.27 8.68 -4.22
CA GLU A 412 12.81 7.68 -5.18
C GLU A 412 13.45 7.86 -6.55
N ILE A 413 13.54 9.10 -7.04
CA ILE A 413 14.18 9.41 -8.33
C ILE A 413 15.65 9.02 -8.30
N ILE A 414 16.37 9.33 -7.22
CA ILE A 414 17.78 8.94 -7.06
C ILE A 414 17.93 7.41 -7.12
N ASN A 415 17.05 6.67 -6.44
CA ASN A 415 17.09 5.20 -6.44
C ASN A 415 16.82 4.60 -7.82
N GLN A 416 16.02 5.24 -8.68
CA GLN A 416 15.77 4.80 -10.06
C GLN A 416 16.96 5.01 -11.00
N HIS A 417 17.84 5.98 -10.73
CA HIS A 417 19.00 6.27 -11.57
C HIS A 417 20.23 5.42 -11.24
N ILE A 418 20.26 4.77 -10.06
CA ILE A 418 21.40 3.99 -9.56
C ILE A 418 21.28 2.50 -9.89
N GLY A 419 20.10 1.99 -10.29
CA GLY A 419 19.89 0.58 -10.61
C GLY A 419 19.01 0.36 -11.82
#